data_AF-A0A7Y2P9K1-F1
#
_entry.id   AF-A0A7Y2P9K1-F1
#
_cell.length_a   1.000
_cell.length_b   1.000
_cell.length_c   1.000
_cell.angle_alpha   90.00
_cell.angle_beta   90.00
_cell.angle_gamma   90.00
#
_symmetry.space_group_name_H-M   'P 1'
#
loop_
_entity.id
_entity.type
_entity.pdbx_description
1 polymer ?
#
loop_
_entity_poly.entity_id
_entity_poly.type
_entity_poly.pdbx_seq_one_letter_code
_entity_poly.pdbx_strand_id
1 'polypeptide(L)' 'VIMHPGPINRGVELSDELADSAQSIILNQVESGVAIRMALLYLLAGGHHAAH' A
#
# COMPACT_ATOMS: atom_id res chain seq x y z
N VAL A 1 -14.88 -0.35 1.06
CA VAL A 1 -13.41 -0.56 0.98
C VAL A 1 -12.77 0.31 2.03
N ILE A 2 -12.02 -0.26 2.96
CA ILE A 2 -11.34 0.43 4.06
C ILE A 2 -9.83 0.40 3.80
N MET A 3 -9.20 1.57 3.85
CA MET A 3 -7.76 1.77 3.63
C MET A 3 -7.18 2.60 4.78
N HIS A 4 -5.90 2.40 5.07
CA HIS A 4 -5.15 3.21 6.01
C HIS A 4 -3.64 3.09 5.72
N PRO A 5 -2.85 4.19 5.73
CA PRO A 5 -1.42 4.17 5.41
C PRO A 5 -0.55 3.47 6.47
N GLY A 6 -1.01 3.44 7.72
CA GLY A 6 -0.33 2.77 8.83
C GLY A 6 0.84 3.58 9.43
N PRO A 7 1.35 3.19 10.62
CA PRO A 7 0.75 2.22 11.55
C PRO A 7 -0.60 2.71 12.10
N ILE A 8 -1.43 1.79 12.60
CA ILE A 8 -2.79 2.09 13.09
C ILE A 8 -2.83 1.89 14.61
N ASN A 9 -3.27 2.91 15.36
CA ASN A 9 -3.66 2.73 16.75
C ASN A 9 -5.10 2.16 16.82
N ARG A 10 -5.19 0.83 16.88
CA ARG A 10 -6.45 0.09 16.97
C ARG A 10 -7.24 0.49 18.22
N GLY A 11 -8.56 0.59 18.07
CA GLY A 11 -9.48 1.02 19.13
C GLY A 11 -9.46 2.53 19.42
N VAL A 12 -8.57 3.29 18.77
CA VAL A 12 -8.49 4.76 18.88
C VAL A 12 -8.78 5.41 17.53
N GLU A 13 -8.02 5.05 16.50
CA GLU A 13 -8.17 5.59 15.14
C GLU A 13 -9.17 4.79 14.30
N LEU A 14 -9.18 3.47 14.48
CA LEU A 14 -10.04 2.53 13.77
C LEU A 14 -10.41 1.38 14.70
N SER A 15 -11.68 0.99 14.71
CA SER A 15 -12.12 -0.17 15.48
C SER A 15 -11.53 -1.46 14.90
N ASP A 16 -11.30 -2.45 15.77
CA ASP A 16 -10.79 -3.76 15.35
C ASP A 16 -11.72 -4.43 14.32
N GLU A 17 -13.04 -4.36 14.56
CA GLU A 17 -14.04 -4.92 13.64
C GLU A 17 -13.94 -4.33 12.23
N LEU A 18 -13.71 -3.02 12.10
CA LEU A 18 -13.54 -2.39 10.79
C LEU A 18 -12.18 -2.71 10.16
N ALA A 19 -11.11 -2.70 10.98
CA ALA A 19 -9.76 -3.03 10.54
C ALA A 19 -9.64 -4.46 10.00
N ASP A 20 -10.41 -5.39 10.56
CA ASP A 20 -10.41 -6.82 10.20
C ASP A 20 -11.63 -7.23 9.35
N SER A 21 -12.49 -6.27 8.97
CA SER A 21 -13.67 -6.54 8.16
C SER A 21 -13.32 -7.08 6.77
N ALA A 22 -14.27 -7.77 6.14
CA ALA A 22 -14.14 -8.22 4.74
C ALA A 22 -13.98 -7.05 3.74
N GLN A 23 -14.24 -5.81 4.15
CA GLN A 23 -14.05 -4.62 3.33
C GLN A 23 -12.66 -3.99 3.53
N SER A 24 -11.85 -4.50 4.47
CA SER A 24 -10.50 -4.02 4.76
C SER A 24 -9.50 -4.49 3.72
N ILE A 25 -8.78 -3.52 3.13
CA ILE A 25 -7.69 -3.77 2.19
C ILE A 25 -6.40 -3.08 2.65
N ILE A 26 -6.28 -2.82 3.95
CA ILE A 26 -5.16 -2.06 4.54
C ILE A 26 -3.82 -2.71 4.22
N LEU A 27 -3.69 -4.03 4.36
CA LEU A 27 -2.44 -4.72 4.04
C LEU A 27 -2.16 -4.70 2.52
N ASN A 28 -3.17 -5.00 1.71
CA ASN A 28 -3.03 -4.97 0.24
C ASN A 28 -2.60 -3.59 -0.27
N GLN A 29 -3.10 -2.50 0.31
CA GLN A 29 -2.72 -1.15 -0.10
C GLN A 29 -1.26 -0.85 0.30
N VAL A 30 -0.86 -1.20 1.54
CA VAL A 30 0.53 -0.99 2.00
C VAL A 30 1.51 -1.79 1.14
N GLU A 31 1.17 -3.03 0.83
CA GLU A 31 1.95 -3.90 -0.06
C GLU A 31 2.05 -3.31 -1.48
N SER A 32 0.93 -2.79 -2.01
CA SER A 32 0.91 -2.10 -3.31
C SER A 32 1.90 -0.92 -3.38
N GLY A 33 2.16 -0.26 -2.24
CA GLY A 33 3.17 0.78 -2.13
C GLY A 33 4.61 0.31 -2.43
N VAL A 34 4.93 -0.98 -2.24
CA VAL A 34 6.22 -1.54 -2.66
C VAL A 34 6.28 -1.62 -4.19
N ALA A 35 5.25 -2.15 -4.84
CA ALA A 35 5.19 -2.25 -6.30
C ALA A 35 5.32 -0.88 -6.97
N ILE A 36 4.62 0.14 -6.46
CA ILE A 36 4.69 1.52 -6.98
C ILE A 36 6.11 2.07 -6.83
N ARG A 37 6.73 1.94 -5.65
CA ARG A 37 8.10 2.42 -5.44
C ARG A 37 9.11 1.69 -6.32
N MET A 38 8.98 0.38 -6.49
CA MET A 38 9.84 -0.39 -7.39
C MET A 38 9.69 0.08 -8.85
N ALA A 39 8.46 0.32 -9.30
CA ALA A 39 8.22 0.86 -10.63
C ALA A 39 8.88 2.24 -10.79
N LEU A 40 8.67 3.16 -9.83
CA LEU A 40 9.28 4.48 -9.87
C LEU A 40 10.82 4.42 -9.87
N LEU A 41 11.41 3.59 -9.00
CA LEU A 41 12.86 3.39 -8.96
C LEU A 41 13.38 2.80 -10.27
N TYR A 42 12.66 1.86 -10.88
CA TYR A 42 12.99 1.31 -12.20
C TYR A 42 13.04 2.41 -13.28
N LEU A 43 12.02 3.29 -13.32
CA LEU A 43 12.00 4.39 -14.30
C LEU A 43 13.18 5.34 -14.08
N LEU A 44 13.41 5.75 -12.82
CA LEU A 44 14.46 6.69 -12.43
C LEU A 44 15.87 6.12 -12.64
N ALA A 45 16.04 4.81 -12.50
CA ALA A 45 17.30 4.11 -12.77
C ALA A 45 17.58 3.91 -14.27
N GLY A 46 16.76 4.49 -15.17
CA GLY A 46 16.95 4.39 -16.60
C GLY A 46 16.37 3.12 -17.24
N GLY A 47 15.56 2.34 -16.50
CA GLY A 47 14.94 1.11 -16.99
C GLY A 47 14.06 1.28 -18.24
N HIS A 48 13.59 2.49 -18.53
CA HIS A 48 12.88 2.78 -19.78
C HIS A 48 13.76 2.79 -21.05
N HIS A 49 15.09 2.89 -20.91
CA HIS A 49 16.01 2.92 -22.06
C HIS A 49 16.40 1.52 -22.57
N ALA A 50 16.15 0.46 -21.80
CA ALA A 50 16.44 -0.92 -22.23
C ALA A 50 15.30 -1.55 -23.07
N ALA A 51 14.16 -0.87 -23.18
CA ALA A 51 12.97 -1.35 -23.90
C ALA A 51 12.80 -0.73 -25.30
N HIS A 52 13.79 0.04 -25.78
CA HIS A 52 13.89 0.61 -27.12
C HIS A 52 15.26 0.31 -27.71
#